data_AF-A0A916GVW3-F1
#
_entry.id   AF-A0A916GVW3-F1
#
_cell.length_a   1.000
_cell.length_b   1.000
_cell.length_c   1.000
_cell.angle_alpha   90.00
_cell.angle_beta   90.00
_cell.angle_gamma   90.00
#
_symmetry.space_group_name_H-M   'P 1'
#
loop_
_entity.id
_entity.type
_entity.pdbx_description
1 polymer ?
#
loop_
_entity_poly.entity_id
_entity_poly.type
_entity_poly.pdbx_seq_one_letter_code
_entity_poly.pdbx_strand_id
1 'polypeptide(L)' 'EKVKKGGSGTWGPIPMPANSPQVKDEDIKTMVKWILSL' A
#
# COMPACT_ATOMS: atom_id res chain seq x y z
N GLU A 1 6.68 -1.63 -0.63
CA GLU A 1 6.78 -1.11 -2.01
C GLU A 1 5.47 -0.69 -2.66
N LYS A 2 4.54 -1.60 -3.01
CA LYS A 2 3.29 -1.22 -3.72
C LYS A 2 2.44 -0.20 -2.98
N VAL A 3 2.14 -0.41 -1.69
CA VAL A 3 1.35 0.54 -0.88
C VAL A 3 2.06 1.89 -0.72
N LYS A 4 3.38 1.88 -0.53
CA LYS A 4 4.19 3.10 -0.35
C LYS A 4 4.25 3.94 -1.62
N LYS A 5 4.62 3.32 -2.75
CA LYS A 5 4.91 3.98 -4.03
C LYS A 5 3.70 4.07 -4.96
N GLY A 6 2.57 3.48 -4.57
CA GLY A 6 1.45 3.25 -5.46
C GLY A 6 1.71 2.07 -6.40
N GLY A 7 0.68 1.72 -7.17
CA GLY A 7 0.79 0.62 -8.14
C GLY A 7 -0.43 0.54 -9.04
N SER A 8 -0.24 0.06 -10.26
CA SER A 8 -1.30 -0.14 -11.25
C SER A 8 -1.39 -1.60 -11.69
N GLY A 9 -2.53 -2.00 -12.22
CA GLY A 9 -2.71 -3.25 -12.96
C GLY A 9 -2.90 -4.52 -12.13
N THR A 10 -2.64 -4.51 -10.82
CA THR A 10 -2.77 -5.73 -9.99
C THR A 10 -4.23 -6.16 -9.78
N TRP A 11 -5.14 -5.20 -9.64
CA TRP A 11 -6.56 -5.46 -9.35
C TRP A 11 -7.51 -4.81 -10.37
N GLY A 12 -6.95 -4.32 -11.47
CA GLY A 12 -7.70 -3.60 -12.49
C GLY A 12 -6.91 -2.40 -13.05
N PRO A 13 -7.54 -1.67 -13.99
CA PRO A 13 -6.90 -0.56 -14.68
C PRO A 13 -6.72 0.69 -13.81
N ILE A 14 -7.44 0.80 -12.70
CA ILE A 14 -7.37 1.95 -11.80
C ILE A 14 -6.08 1.88 -10.97
N PRO A 15 -5.18 2.87 -11.06
CA PRO A 15 -3.95 2.90 -10.27
C PRO A 15 -4.23 3.28 -8.82
N MET A 16 -3.56 2.63 -7.89
CA MET A 16 -3.47 3.04 -6.49
C MET A 16 -2.45 4.19 -6.36
N PRO A 17 -2.84 5.35 -5.80
CA PRO A 17 -1.92 6.45 -5.51
C PRO A 17 -0.80 6.06 -4.54
N ALA A 18 0.30 6.81 -4.55
CA ALA A 18 1.35 6.66 -3.55
C ALA A 18 0.88 7.16 -2.19
N ASN A 19 1.07 6.37 -1.13
CA ASN A 19 0.71 6.75 0.25
C ASN A 19 1.87 7.43 1.01
N SER A 20 3.07 7.46 0.44
CA SER A 20 4.23 8.17 0.99
C SER A 20 4.35 9.57 0.37
N PRO A 21 4.75 10.61 1.14
CA PRO A 21 5.24 10.57 2.52
C PRO A 21 4.17 10.72 3.61
N GLN A 22 2.88 10.73 3.24
CA GLN A 22 1.79 10.96 4.21
C GLN A 22 1.70 9.86 5.27
N VAL A 23 2.01 8.62 4.90
CA VAL A 23 2.05 7.47 5.81
C VAL A 23 3.49 7.00 5.97
N LYS A 24 3.91 6.79 7.22
CA LYS A 24 5.24 6.26 7.55
C LYS A 24 5.35 4.79 7.15
N ASP A 25 6.56 4.36 6.82
CA ASP A 25 6.84 2.98 6.40
C ASP A 25 6.47 1.94 7.48
N GLU A 26 6.61 2.29 8.76
CA GLU A 26 6.27 1.42 9.89
C GLU A 26 4.78 1.16 9.99
N ASP A 27 3.96 2.20 9.80
CA ASP A 27 2.50 2.11 9.81
C ASP A 27 2.01 1.29 8.62
N ILE A 28 2.59 1.51 7.42
CA ILE A 28 2.30 0.72 6.22
C ILE A 28 2.56 -0.77 6.49
N LYS A 29 3.71 -1.12 7.08
CA LYS A 29 4.05 -2.52 7.40
C LYS A 29 3.06 -3.13 8.39
N THR A 30 2.66 -2.37 9.41
CA THR A 30 1.73 -2.82 10.44
C THR A 30 0.34 -3.10 9.85
N MET A 31 -0.19 -2.18 9.03
CA MET A 31 -1.47 -2.36 8.35
C MET A 31 -1.45 -3.54 7.38
N VAL A 32 -0.40 -3.68 6.57
CA VAL A 32 -0.27 -4.81 5.64
C VAL A 32 -0.21 -6.13 6.40
N LYS A 33 0.52 -6.18 7.51
CA LYS A 33 0.58 -7.39 8.36
C LYS A 33 -0.79 -7.75 8.94
N TRP A 34 -1.56 -6.76 9.37
CA TRP A 34 -2.93 -6.98 9.86
C TRP A 34 -3.85 -7.51 8.75
N ILE A 35 -3.82 -6.91 7.56
CA ILE A 35 -4.63 -7.35 6.40
C ILE A 35 -4.30 -8.80 6.02
N LEU A 36 -3.02 -9.19 6.06
CA LEU A 36 -2.58 -10.56 5.74
C LEU A 36 -2.88 -11.59 6.85
N SER A 37 -3.33 -11.14 8.02
CA SER A 37 -3.72 -12.01 9.13
C SER A 37 -5.22 -12.33 9.18
N LEU A 38 -5.99 -11.72 8.26
CA LEU A 38 -7.40 -12.04 7.99
C LEU A 38 -7.48 -13.18 6.98
#